data_AF-A0A4S8MK55-F1
#
_entry.id   AF-A0A4S8MK55-F1
#
_cell.length_a   1.000
_cell.length_b   1.000
_cell.length_c   1.000
_cell.angle_alpha   90.00
_cell.angle_beta   90.00
_cell.angle_gamma   90.00
#
_symmetry.space_group_name_H-M   'P 1'
#
loop_
_entity.id
_entity.type
_entity.pdbx_description
1 polymer ?
#
loop_
_entity_poly.entity_id
_entity_poly.type
_entity_poly.pdbx_seq_one_letter_code
_entity_poly.pdbx_strand_id
1 'polypeptide(L)'
;MLHDTDRWCPFRELGTSRKLALRNDGPFDYSRIRTHEGIFSALIFRGILFASPIMERFNRSCYFHDLQDWNTWRASVANISDKVICDPCPYGPSRHCVIENAVTFWESSELLHVYLGDDPGCRSFSDVIDWVTTHHLEDDQKAFPSFGNLNSYLLAIDLVYAGRLDAPTLEELALVVQKLNKGAANALRKMGLVSDKCSVAEVFKRFHTKMVDALSMHRDRMRYDIFTTEHGLCKYSKGKNV
;
A
#
# COMPACT_ATOMS: atom_id res chain seq x y z
N MET A 1 -17.44 5.76 14.56
CA MET A 1 -16.31 4.81 14.39
C MET A 1 -16.40 3.98 13.10
N LEU A 2 -17.57 3.65 12.56
CA LEU A 2 -17.74 2.85 11.32
C LEU A 2 -17.57 3.62 9.99
N HIS A 3 -17.36 4.94 10.02
CA HIS A 3 -17.30 5.76 8.79
C HIS A 3 -15.91 5.79 8.11
N ASP A 4 -14.84 5.49 8.85
CA ASP A 4 -13.48 5.43 8.30
C ASP A 4 -13.21 4.03 7.71
N THR A 5 -13.62 3.84 6.46
CA THR A 5 -13.52 2.54 5.79
C THR A 5 -12.08 2.17 5.43
N ASP A 6 -11.20 3.15 5.21
CA ASP A 6 -9.77 2.92 4.99
C ASP A 6 -9.13 2.27 6.24
N ARG A 7 -9.55 2.70 7.43
CA ARG A 7 -9.04 2.17 8.69
C ARG A 7 -9.67 0.87 9.15
N TRP A 8 -10.96 0.63 8.91
CA TRP A 8 -11.69 -0.48 9.53
C TRP A 8 -12.15 -1.58 8.58
N CYS A 9 -12.21 -1.35 7.27
CA CYS A 9 -12.65 -2.38 6.33
C CYS A 9 -11.56 -3.46 6.16
N PRO A 10 -11.86 -4.76 6.36
CA PRO A 10 -10.91 -5.84 6.11
C PRO A 10 -10.66 -6.06 4.62
N PHE A 11 -11.63 -5.72 3.77
CA PHE A 11 -11.49 -5.71 2.31
C PHE A 11 -10.88 -4.37 1.89
N ARG A 12 -9.56 -4.32 1.85
CA ARG A 12 -8.76 -3.13 1.55
C ARG A 12 -9.28 -2.31 0.37
N GLU A 13 -9.64 -2.98 -0.73
CA GLU A 13 -10.10 -2.33 -1.97
C GLU A 13 -11.45 -1.62 -1.82
N LEU A 14 -12.19 -1.85 -0.72
CA LEU A 14 -13.45 -1.17 -0.43
C LEU A 14 -13.29 0.13 0.37
N GLY A 15 -12.06 0.47 0.80
CA GLY A 15 -11.74 1.73 1.46
C GLY A 15 -12.01 2.95 0.57
N THR A 16 -12.44 4.06 1.18
CA THR A 16 -12.79 5.31 0.47
C THR A 16 -11.65 5.79 -0.42
N SER A 17 -10.44 5.93 0.13
CA SER A 17 -9.28 6.41 -0.64
C SER A 17 -8.90 5.44 -1.75
N ARG A 18 -9.00 4.13 -1.49
CA ARG A 18 -8.73 3.08 -2.49
C ARG A 18 -9.69 3.13 -3.67
N LYS A 19 -11.00 3.23 -3.40
CA LYS A 19 -12.02 3.34 -4.46
C LYS A 19 -11.75 4.50 -5.41
N LEU A 20 -11.25 5.63 -4.91
CA LEU A 20 -10.89 6.78 -5.73
C LEU A 20 -9.65 6.53 -6.59
N ALA A 21 -8.61 5.90 -6.03
CA ALA A 21 -7.40 5.58 -6.78
C ALA A 21 -7.58 4.44 -7.80
N LEU A 22 -8.59 3.58 -7.61
CA LEU A 22 -8.92 2.44 -8.47
C LEU A 22 -9.92 2.76 -9.58
N ARG A 23 -10.36 4.01 -9.72
CA ARG A 23 -11.22 4.39 -10.85
C ARG A 23 -10.47 4.13 -12.17
N ASN A 24 -11.21 3.92 -13.26
CA ASN A 24 -10.63 3.65 -14.59
C ASN A 24 -9.69 4.76 -15.09
N ASP A 25 -9.76 5.95 -14.50
CA ASP A 25 -8.91 7.09 -14.77
C ASP A 25 -7.86 7.35 -13.65
N GLY A 26 -7.68 6.40 -12.74
CA GLY A 26 -6.73 6.46 -11.63
C GLY A 26 -5.34 5.88 -11.97
N PRO A 27 -4.38 5.98 -11.04
CA PRO A 27 -3.01 5.51 -11.24
C PRO A 27 -2.88 4.01 -11.45
N PHE A 28 -3.80 3.22 -10.88
CA PHE A 28 -3.73 1.76 -10.89
C PHE A 28 -4.49 1.12 -12.06
N ASP A 29 -4.94 1.91 -13.03
CA ASP A 29 -5.38 1.36 -14.31
C ASP A 29 -4.21 0.62 -14.99
N TYR A 30 -4.52 -0.51 -15.64
CA TYR A 30 -3.52 -1.42 -16.22
C TYR A 30 -2.57 -0.72 -17.20
N SER A 31 -3.12 0.19 -18.01
CA SER A 31 -2.33 0.91 -19.03
C SER A 31 -1.46 2.00 -18.41
N ARG A 32 -1.95 2.65 -17.34
CA ARG A 32 -1.31 3.80 -16.70
C ARG A 32 -0.21 3.39 -15.75
N ILE A 33 -0.41 2.37 -14.93
CA ILE A 33 0.60 1.94 -13.95
C ILE A 33 1.91 1.47 -14.59
N ARG A 34 1.88 1.20 -15.91
CA ARG A 34 3.02 0.82 -16.74
C ARG A 34 3.76 2.02 -17.34
N THR A 35 3.41 3.24 -16.96
CA THR A 35 4.10 4.45 -17.42
C THR A 35 4.77 5.14 -16.25
N HIS A 36 5.75 6.00 -16.55
CA HIS A 36 6.41 6.87 -15.58
C HIS A 36 5.39 7.67 -14.75
N GLU A 37 4.40 8.25 -15.42
CA GLU A 37 3.35 9.09 -14.84
C GLU A 37 2.40 8.29 -13.93
N GLY A 38 2.07 7.05 -14.29
CA GLY A 38 1.26 6.18 -13.43
C GLY A 38 2.00 5.77 -12.16
N ILE A 39 3.30 5.47 -12.26
CA ILE A 39 4.14 5.20 -11.08
C ILE A 39 4.24 6.45 -10.21
N PHE A 40 4.49 7.63 -10.79
CA PHE A 40 4.48 8.90 -10.07
C PHE A 40 3.16 9.10 -9.31
N SER A 41 2.04 8.92 -10.00
CA SER A 41 0.70 9.07 -9.42
C SER A 41 0.42 8.05 -8.30
N ALA A 42 0.91 6.81 -8.43
CA ALA A 42 0.83 5.80 -7.38
C ALA A 42 1.64 6.19 -6.13
N LEU A 43 2.83 6.79 -6.32
CA LEU A 43 3.65 7.31 -5.23
C LEU A 43 2.98 8.50 -4.54
N ILE A 44 2.41 9.44 -5.29
CA ILE A 44 1.63 10.56 -4.74
C ILE A 44 0.44 10.03 -3.92
N PHE A 45 -0.31 9.07 -4.47
CA PHE A 45 -1.42 8.47 -3.75
C PHE A 45 -0.97 7.84 -2.44
N ARG A 46 0.05 6.97 -2.44
CA ARG A 46 0.49 6.27 -1.23
C ARG A 46 1.23 7.14 -0.24
N GLY A 47 2.07 8.02 -0.76
CA GLY A 47 3.03 8.80 0.00
C GLY A 47 2.48 10.13 0.52
N ILE A 48 1.37 10.63 -0.05
CA ILE A 48 0.77 11.92 0.30
C ILE A 48 -0.75 11.79 0.54
N LEU A 49 -1.51 11.33 -0.46
CA LEU A 49 -2.97 11.46 -0.42
C LEU A 49 -3.71 10.38 0.38
N PHE A 50 -3.11 9.22 0.62
CA PHE A 50 -3.83 8.09 1.20
C PHE A 50 -4.39 8.42 2.59
N ALA A 51 -5.70 8.19 2.78
CA ALA A 51 -6.44 8.44 4.02
C ALA A 51 -6.40 9.90 4.52
N SER A 52 -5.96 10.85 3.69
CA SER A 52 -5.99 12.25 4.06
C SER A 52 -7.40 12.83 3.89
N PRO A 53 -7.80 13.83 4.71
CA PRO A 53 -9.16 14.37 4.64
C PRO A 53 -9.54 14.98 3.28
N ILE A 54 -8.57 15.39 2.47
CA ILE A 54 -8.85 15.89 1.11
C ILE A 54 -9.48 14.79 0.23
N MET A 55 -9.23 13.50 0.50
CA MET A 55 -9.78 12.39 -0.26
C MET A 55 -11.31 12.34 -0.22
N GLU A 56 -11.95 12.82 0.85
CA GLU A 56 -13.42 12.91 0.91
C GLU A 56 -14.00 13.97 -0.04
N ARG A 57 -13.18 14.95 -0.45
CA ARG A 57 -13.55 16.07 -1.32
C ARG A 57 -12.87 15.98 -2.68
N PHE A 58 -12.16 14.89 -2.94
CA PHE A 58 -11.34 14.72 -4.12
C PHE A 58 -12.23 14.35 -5.31
N ASN A 59 -12.44 15.31 -6.20
CA ASN A 59 -13.36 15.18 -7.34
C ASN A 59 -12.65 14.97 -8.69
N ARG A 60 -11.37 14.60 -8.67
CA ARG A 60 -10.61 14.16 -9.85
C ARG A 60 -10.08 12.75 -9.60
N SER A 61 -9.52 12.13 -10.63
CA SER A 61 -8.73 10.92 -10.41
C SER A 61 -7.42 11.27 -9.72
N CYS A 62 -6.89 10.34 -8.92
CA CYS A 62 -5.56 10.47 -8.30
C CYS A 62 -4.41 10.29 -9.30
N TYR A 63 -4.66 10.62 -10.58
CA TYR A 63 -3.71 10.53 -11.66
C TYR A 63 -3.22 11.94 -12.01
N PHE A 64 -1.91 12.10 -12.01
CA PHE A 64 -1.18 13.30 -12.33
C PHE A 64 -0.22 12.98 -13.48
N HIS A 65 -0.34 13.71 -14.58
CA HIS A 65 0.49 13.43 -15.76
C HIS A 65 1.97 13.76 -15.50
N ASP A 66 2.24 14.82 -14.75
CA ASP A 66 3.60 15.21 -14.43
C ASP A 66 3.61 16.03 -13.13
N LEU A 67 4.81 16.48 -12.75
CA LEU A 67 4.98 17.38 -11.61
C LEU A 67 4.23 18.71 -11.80
N GLN A 68 4.03 19.18 -13.04
CA GLN A 68 3.32 20.42 -13.31
C GLN A 68 1.80 20.28 -13.11
N ASP A 69 1.21 19.14 -13.48
CA ASP A 69 -0.20 18.82 -13.20
C ASP A 69 -0.43 18.72 -11.69
N TRP A 70 0.48 18.06 -10.95
CA TRP A 70 0.46 18.07 -9.48
C TRP A 70 0.50 19.49 -8.92
N ASN A 71 1.44 20.32 -9.38
CA ASN A 71 1.57 21.71 -8.92
C ASN A 71 0.34 22.56 -9.25
N THR A 72 -0.24 22.36 -10.44
CA THR A 72 -1.46 23.04 -10.88
C THR A 72 -2.63 22.67 -9.99
N TRP A 73 -2.78 21.38 -9.67
CA TRP A 73 -3.78 20.93 -8.70
C TRP A 73 -3.52 21.50 -7.31
N ARG A 74 -2.28 21.45 -6.82
CA ARG A 74 -1.91 21.99 -5.50
C ARG A 74 -2.25 23.48 -5.40
N ALA A 75 -2.00 24.25 -6.46
CA ALA A 75 -2.36 25.67 -6.55
C ALA A 75 -3.89 25.88 -6.54
N SER A 76 -4.67 25.00 -7.18
CA SER A 76 -6.14 25.07 -7.17
C SER A 76 -6.75 24.89 -5.76
N VAL A 77 -6.00 24.26 -4.85
CA VAL A 77 -6.35 24.07 -3.43
C VAL A 77 -5.41 24.81 -2.49
N ALA A 78 -4.82 25.94 -2.92
CA ALA A 78 -3.84 26.70 -2.13
C ALA A 78 -4.36 27.16 -0.76
N ASN A 79 -5.68 27.36 -0.62
CA ASN A 79 -6.32 27.72 0.64
C ASN A 79 -6.52 26.53 1.61
N ILE A 80 -6.22 25.30 1.17
CA ILE A 80 -6.30 24.10 1.98
C ILE A 80 -4.95 23.84 2.65
N SER A 81 -5.00 23.63 3.97
CA SER A 81 -3.82 23.31 4.79
C SER A 81 -3.17 21.99 4.35
N ASP A 82 -1.85 21.92 4.38
CA ASP A 82 -1.12 20.71 4.02
C ASP A 82 -1.50 19.49 4.87
N LYS A 83 -1.89 19.70 6.13
CA LYS A 83 -2.37 18.63 7.02
C LYS A 83 -3.68 17.98 6.58
N VAL A 84 -4.44 18.67 5.72
CA VAL A 84 -5.66 18.13 5.11
C VAL A 84 -5.31 17.31 3.85
N ILE A 85 -4.17 17.59 3.23
CA ILE A 85 -3.72 16.98 1.96
C ILE A 85 -2.79 15.79 2.19
N CYS A 86 -1.78 15.92 3.06
CA CYS A 86 -0.96 14.83 3.62
C CYS A 86 -1.46 14.60 5.05
N ASP A 87 -2.02 13.44 5.34
CA ASP A 87 -2.10 13.01 6.74
C ASP A 87 -0.67 12.61 7.16
N PRO A 88 -0.05 13.24 8.16
CA PRO A 88 1.26 12.80 8.65
C PRO A 88 1.19 11.44 9.37
N CYS A 89 0.00 10.89 9.63
CA CYS A 89 -0.21 9.71 10.47
C CYS A 89 -1.21 8.66 9.95
N PRO A 90 -1.31 8.32 8.64
CA PRO A 90 -2.38 7.45 8.14
C PRO A 90 -2.36 6.05 8.77
N TYR A 91 -1.19 5.64 9.28
CA TYR A 91 -0.99 4.35 9.95
C TYR A 91 -0.34 4.48 11.36
N GLY A 92 -0.23 5.70 11.90
CA GLY A 92 0.55 6.05 13.11
C GLY A 92 1.61 7.13 12.83
N PRO A 93 2.32 7.65 13.85
CA PRO A 93 3.28 8.76 13.70
C PRO A 93 4.32 8.50 12.60
N SER A 94 4.20 9.20 11.47
CA SER A 94 5.20 9.24 10.41
C SER A 94 5.82 10.63 10.36
N ARG A 95 7.16 10.71 10.37
CA ARG A 95 7.90 11.98 10.35
C ARG A 95 8.20 12.48 8.92
N HIS A 96 7.74 11.77 7.90
CA HIS A 96 8.21 11.96 6.52
C HIS A 96 7.10 12.00 5.45
N CYS A 97 5.79 12.01 5.80
CA CYS A 97 4.73 12.38 4.84
C CYS A 97 4.67 13.89 4.79
N VAL A 98 5.23 14.47 3.74
CA VAL A 98 5.13 15.90 3.45
C VAL A 98 4.84 16.08 1.96
N ILE A 99 4.19 17.19 1.60
CA ILE A 99 3.70 17.43 0.22
C ILE A 99 4.86 17.67 -0.73
N GLU A 100 5.95 18.23 -0.21
CA GLU A 100 7.19 18.56 -0.90
C GLU A 100 7.87 17.32 -1.49
N ASN A 101 7.58 16.13 -0.97
CA ASN A 101 8.09 14.86 -1.52
C ASN A 101 7.65 14.62 -2.96
N ALA A 102 6.64 15.33 -3.48
CA ALA A 102 6.18 15.19 -4.86
C ALA A 102 7.30 15.40 -5.89
N VAL A 103 8.24 16.32 -5.63
CA VAL A 103 9.39 16.54 -6.53
C VAL A 103 10.27 15.29 -6.60
N THR A 104 10.68 14.78 -5.43
CA THR A 104 11.49 13.56 -5.33
C THR A 104 10.75 12.34 -5.90
N PHE A 105 9.43 12.25 -5.74
CA PHE A 105 8.64 11.16 -6.33
C PHE A 105 8.59 11.23 -7.85
N TRP A 106 8.56 12.43 -8.45
CA TRP A 106 8.63 12.56 -9.91
C TRP A 106 9.95 11.99 -10.43
N GLU A 107 11.06 12.39 -9.83
CA GLU A 107 12.40 11.89 -10.20
C GLU A 107 12.54 10.38 -9.95
N SER A 108 12.10 9.91 -8.78
CA SER A 108 12.27 8.51 -8.37
C SER A 108 11.27 7.56 -9.02
N SER A 109 10.18 8.08 -9.59
CA SER A 109 9.20 7.25 -10.31
C SER A 109 9.76 6.66 -11.59
N GLU A 110 10.69 7.33 -12.27
CA GLU A 110 11.38 6.77 -13.43
C GLU A 110 12.29 5.61 -13.00
N LEU A 111 13.03 5.78 -11.90
CA LEU A 111 13.87 4.72 -11.34
C LEU A 111 13.05 3.47 -11.00
N LEU A 112 11.89 3.64 -10.36
CA LEU A 112 11.00 2.52 -10.03
C LEU A 112 10.37 1.91 -11.29
N HIS A 113 9.97 2.74 -12.26
CA HIS A 113 9.42 2.27 -13.52
C HIS A 113 10.41 1.34 -14.26
N VAL A 114 11.67 1.77 -14.37
CA VAL A 114 12.78 0.99 -14.94
C VAL A 114 13.08 -0.26 -14.11
N TYR A 115 13.15 -0.13 -12.78
CA TYR A 115 13.46 -1.26 -11.90
C TYR A 115 12.45 -2.40 -11.99
N LEU A 116 11.16 -2.07 -12.13
CA LEU A 116 10.08 -3.03 -12.29
C LEU A 116 10.17 -3.78 -13.63
N GLY A 117 10.69 -3.13 -14.69
CA GLY A 117 10.75 -3.71 -16.04
C GLY A 117 9.38 -3.92 -16.66
N ASP A 118 9.30 -4.45 -17.89
CA ASP A 118 8.03 -4.65 -18.59
C ASP A 118 7.27 -5.90 -18.17
N ASP A 119 8.00 -6.94 -17.77
CA ASP A 119 7.46 -8.23 -17.34
C ASP A 119 7.17 -8.22 -15.82
N PRO A 120 5.91 -8.41 -15.38
CA PRO A 120 5.55 -8.49 -13.96
C PRO A 120 6.32 -9.52 -13.15
N GLY A 121 6.88 -10.56 -13.79
CA GLY A 121 7.69 -11.60 -13.16
C GLY A 121 9.18 -11.23 -12.99
N CYS A 122 9.63 -10.08 -13.49
CA CYS A 122 11.05 -9.68 -13.42
C CYS A 122 11.56 -9.47 -11.99
N ARG A 123 10.68 -9.13 -11.05
CA ARG A 123 11.01 -8.84 -9.65
C ARG A 123 10.07 -9.60 -8.74
N SER A 124 10.61 -10.15 -7.65
CA SER A 124 9.76 -10.72 -6.62
C SER A 124 9.04 -9.63 -5.84
N PHE A 125 7.95 -10.00 -5.18
CA PHE A 125 7.18 -9.08 -4.35
C PHE A 125 8.03 -8.49 -3.22
N SER A 126 8.85 -9.32 -2.59
CA SER A 126 9.77 -8.92 -1.52
C SER A 126 10.92 -8.05 -2.02
N ASP A 127 11.45 -8.29 -3.22
CA ASP A 127 12.49 -7.44 -3.82
C ASP A 127 11.99 -6.02 -4.04
N VAL A 128 10.77 -5.85 -4.56
CA VAL A 128 10.18 -4.51 -4.76
C VAL A 128 10.01 -3.76 -3.43
N ILE A 129 9.59 -4.46 -2.37
CA ILE A 129 9.46 -3.87 -1.03
C ILE A 129 10.82 -3.39 -0.51
N ASP A 130 11.83 -4.24 -0.62
CA ASP A 130 13.16 -3.96 -0.10
C ASP A 130 13.85 -2.85 -0.90
N TRP A 131 13.68 -2.85 -2.21
CA TRP A 131 14.21 -1.81 -3.10
C TRP A 131 13.56 -0.46 -2.81
N VAL A 132 12.22 -0.35 -2.82
CA VAL A 132 11.53 0.92 -2.51
C VAL A 132 11.86 1.42 -1.10
N THR A 133 12.10 0.51 -0.15
CA THR A 133 12.44 0.91 1.22
C THR A 133 13.86 1.44 1.38
N THR A 134 14.81 0.91 0.62
CA THR A 134 16.25 1.13 0.85
C THR A 134 16.97 1.88 -0.26
N HIS A 135 16.33 2.15 -1.39
CA HIS A 135 16.97 2.85 -2.50
C HIS A 135 17.24 4.33 -2.17
N HIS A 136 18.44 4.79 -2.54
CA HIS A 136 18.91 6.15 -2.38
C HIS A 136 19.34 6.71 -3.74
N LEU A 137 19.23 8.03 -3.89
CA LEU A 137 19.74 8.81 -5.01
C LEU A 137 21.26 9.03 -4.85
N GLU A 138 21.90 9.65 -5.84
CA GLU A 138 23.36 9.85 -5.88
C GLU A 138 23.92 10.66 -4.70
N ASP A 139 23.10 11.51 -4.07
CA ASP A 139 23.44 12.35 -2.93
C ASP A 139 23.15 11.70 -1.56
N ASP A 140 22.89 10.38 -1.55
CA ASP A 140 22.46 9.61 -0.37
C ASP A 140 21.10 10.06 0.19
N GLN A 141 20.32 10.83 -0.58
CA GLN A 141 18.92 11.09 -0.26
C GLN A 141 18.08 9.86 -0.56
N LYS A 142 17.16 9.52 0.34
CA LYS A 142 16.21 8.43 0.10
C LYS A 142 15.32 8.74 -1.11
N ALA A 143 15.29 7.86 -2.11
CA ALA A 143 14.47 8.01 -3.32
C ALA A 143 12.97 8.04 -3.01
N PHE A 144 12.55 7.38 -1.92
CA PHE A 144 11.15 7.34 -1.48
C PHE A 144 11.02 7.78 -0.01
N PRO A 145 11.08 9.09 0.29
CA PRO A 145 11.17 9.61 1.66
C PRO A 145 10.07 9.13 2.62
N SER A 146 8.82 9.00 2.15
CA SER A 146 7.69 8.53 2.97
C SER A 146 7.49 7.01 2.97
N PHE A 147 8.33 6.25 2.26
CA PHE A 147 8.16 4.79 2.07
C PHE A 147 9.07 4.00 3.01
N GLY A 148 8.62 3.81 4.24
CA GLY A 148 9.15 2.75 5.11
C GLY A 148 8.54 1.38 4.76
N ASN A 149 8.99 0.32 5.44
CA ASN A 149 8.56 -1.07 5.18
C ASN A 149 7.05 -1.24 4.93
N LEU A 150 6.19 -0.56 5.70
CA LEU A 150 4.73 -0.65 5.55
C LEU A 150 4.21 0.00 4.25
N ASN A 151 4.65 1.21 3.93
CA ASN A 151 4.20 1.89 2.72
C ASN A 151 4.74 1.22 1.46
N SER A 152 5.98 0.71 1.50
CA SER A 152 6.56 -0.11 0.42
C SER A 152 5.77 -1.41 0.22
N TYR A 153 5.42 -2.10 1.30
CA TYR A 153 4.53 -3.28 1.25
C TYR A 153 3.17 -2.96 0.63
N LEU A 154 2.54 -1.85 1.03
CA LEU A 154 1.24 -1.46 0.50
C LEU A 154 1.30 -1.04 -0.97
N LEU A 155 2.38 -0.39 -1.40
CA LEU A 155 2.63 -0.10 -2.82
C LEU A 155 2.79 -1.40 -3.61
N ALA A 156 3.56 -2.37 -3.11
CA ALA A 156 3.72 -3.65 -3.77
C ALA A 156 2.38 -4.39 -3.94
N ILE A 157 1.50 -4.38 -2.94
CA ILE A 157 0.13 -4.92 -3.08
C ILE A 157 -0.65 -4.20 -4.19
N ASP A 158 -0.53 -2.87 -4.28
CA ASP A 158 -1.20 -2.13 -5.35
C ASP A 158 -0.70 -2.51 -6.73
N LEU A 159 0.62 -2.65 -6.88
CA LEU A 159 1.23 -3.08 -8.13
C LEU A 159 0.76 -4.49 -8.52
N VAL A 160 0.58 -5.39 -7.55
CA VAL A 160 0.00 -6.71 -7.80
C VAL A 160 -1.42 -6.62 -8.30
N TYR A 161 -2.30 -5.87 -7.63
CA TYR A 161 -3.69 -5.73 -8.07
C TYR A 161 -3.82 -4.99 -9.41
N ALA A 162 -2.88 -4.09 -9.74
CA ALA A 162 -2.81 -3.42 -11.04
C ALA A 162 -2.16 -4.29 -12.15
N GLY A 163 -1.70 -5.51 -11.79
CA GLY A 163 -1.02 -6.44 -12.70
C GLY A 163 0.36 -5.99 -13.13
N ARG A 164 1.01 -5.05 -12.42
CA ARG A 164 2.37 -4.57 -12.67
C ARG A 164 3.44 -5.43 -11.97
N LEU A 165 3.03 -6.24 -11.00
CA LEU A 165 3.89 -7.14 -10.23
C LEU A 165 3.16 -8.47 -10.03
N ASP A 166 3.88 -9.59 -10.08
CA ASP A 166 3.27 -10.89 -9.78
C ASP A 166 2.88 -11.02 -8.30
N ALA A 167 1.79 -11.72 -8.04
CA ALA A 167 1.36 -11.99 -6.67
C ALA A 167 2.40 -12.87 -5.95
N PRO A 168 2.74 -12.56 -4.68
CA PRO A 168 3.68 -13.36 -3.92
C PRO A 168 3.15 -14.77 -3.70
N THR A 169 4.07 -15.71 -3.51
CA THR A 169 3.71 -17.01 -2.95
C THR A 169 3.26 -16.86 -1.50
N LEU A 170 2.52 -17.85 -0.98
CA LEU A 170 2.17 -17.89 0.44
C LEU A 170 3.41 -17.88 1.35
N GLU A 171 4.50 -18.52 0.92
CA GLU A 171 5.77 -18.54 1.66
C GLU A 171 6.38 -17.14 1.74
N GLU A 172 6.48 -16.47 0.60
CA GLU A 172 7.04 -15.12 0.50
C GLU A 172 6.24 -14.12 1.34
N LEU A 173 4.91 -14.11 1.22
CA LEU A 173 4.08 -13.21 2.02
C LEU A 173 4.17 -13.52 3.52
N ALA A 174 4.26 -14.80 3.91
CA ALA A 174 4.43 -15.17 5.31
C ALA A 174 5.73 -14.63 5.91
N LEU A 175 6.83 -14.69 5.15
CA LEU A 175 8.11 -14.10 5.53
C LEU A 175 8.03 -12.57 5.62
N VAL A 176 7.35 -11.92 4.67
CA VAL A 176 7.10 -10.47 4.73
C VAL A 176 6.28 -10.08 5.96
N VAL A 177 5.21 -10.81 6.29
CA VAL A 177 4.39 -10.58 7.49
C VAL A 177 5.22 -10.69 8.76
N GLN A 178 6.09 -11.71 8.84
CA GLN A 178 7.02 -11.88 9.95
C GLN A 178 8.01 -10.73 10.04
N LYS A 179 8.64 -10.33 8.93
CA LYS A 179 9.62 -9.24 8.84
C LYS A 179 9.00 -7.89 9.23
N LEU A 180 7.82 -7.58 8.71
CA LEU A 180 7.09 -6.35 9.03
C LEU A 180 6.76 -6.28 10.53
N ASN A 181 6.38 -7.43 11.11
CA ASN A 181 6.06 -7.56 12.53
C ASN A 181 5.02 -6.53 13.02
N LYS A 182 4.02 -6.24 12.18
CA LYS A 182 2.95 -5.26 12.45
C LYS A 182 1.61 -5.94 12.78
N GLY A 183 0.51 -5.43 12.23
CA GLY A 183 -0.86 -5.76 12.63
C GLY A 183 -1.17 -7.25 12.54
N ALA A 184 -0.86 -7.89 11.41
CA ALA A 184 -1.13 -9.31 11.22
C ALA A 184 -0.35 -10.21 12.21
N ALA A 185 0.96 -9.99 12.35
CA ALA A 185 1.79 -10.70 13.32
C ALA A 185 1.26 -10.53 14.76
N ASN A 186 0.89 -9.29 15.12
CA ASN A 186 0.32 -8.99 16.43
C ASN A 186 -1.03 -9.69 16.66
N ALA A 187 -1.87 -9.82 15.63
CA ALA A 187 -3.13 -10.54 15.71
C ALA A 187 -2.91 -12.01 16.06
N LEU A 188 -2.01 -12.68 15.34
CA LEU A 188 -1.68 -14.09 15.55
C LEU A 188 -1.15 -14.34 16.97
N ARG A 189 -0.29 -13.44 17.49
CA ARG A 189 0.17 -13.49 18.88
C ARG A 189 -0.97 -13.29 19.88
N LYS A 190 -1.84 -12.30 19.66
CA LYS A 190 -3.01 -12.04 20.53
C LYS A 190 -4.03 -13.18 20.54
N MET A 191 -4.09 -13.97 19.48
CA MET A 191 -4.90 -15.19 19.43
C MET A 191 -4.24 -16.38 20.13
N GLY A 192 -3.01 -16.24 20.65
CA GLY A 192 -2.25 -17.34 21.25
C GLY A 192 -1.77 -18.39 20.25
N LEU A 193 -1.72 -18.05 18.96
CA LEU A 193 -1.36 -19.01 17.89
C LEU A 193 0.14 -19.10 17.65
N VAL A 194 0.90 -18.07 18.05
CA VAL A 194 2.36 -18.03 17.98
C VAL A 194 2.92 -18.47 19.33
N SER A 195 3.83 -19.44 19.31
CA SER A 195 4.51 -20.00 20.49
C SER A 195 6.01 -20.06 20.25
N ASP A 196 6.80 -20.38 21.28
CA ASP A 196 8.27 -20.51 21.14
C ASP A 196 8.70 -21.59 20.13
N LYS A 197 7.78 -22.49 19.74
CA LYS A 197 8.03 -23.59 18.81
C LYS A 197 7.61 -23.30 17.38
N CYS A 198 6.99 -22.14 17.10
CA CYS A 198 6.55 -21.78 15.77
C CYS A 198 6.75 -20.30 15.46
N SER A 199 7.28 -20.04 14.28
CA SER A 199 7.47 -18.69 13.75
C SER A 199 6.15 -18.05 13.33
N VAL A 200 6.12 -16.71 13.25
CA VAL A 200 4.96 -15.98 12.74
C VAL A 200 4.63 -16.42 11.31
N ALA A 201 5.64 -16.66 10.48
CA ALA A 201 5.47 -17.12 9.11
C ALA A 201 4.73 -18.46 9.08
N GLU A 202 5.19 -19.48 9.82
CA GLU A 202 4.53 -20.79 9.88
C GLU A 202 3.07 -20.71 10.33
N VAL A 203 2.81 -19.91 11.36
CA VAL A 203 1.45 -19.71 11.88
C VAL A 203 0.57 -18.99 10.86
N PHE A 204 1.09 -17.97 10.18
CA PHE A 204 0.36 -17.27 9.13
C PHE A 204 -0.03 -18.21 7.99
N LYS A 205 0.90 -19.05 7.52
CA LYS A 205 0.63 -20.05 6.47
C LYS A 205 -0.50 -20.98 6.87
N ARG A 206 -0.39 -21.59 8.06
CA ARG A 206 -1.43 -22.49 8.59
C ARG A 206 -2.78 -21.79 8.77
N PHE A 207 -2.77 -20.54 9.23
CA PHE A 207 -3.98 -19.75 9.37
C PHE A 207 -4.64 -19.50 8.01
N HIS A 208 -3.87 -19.06 7.01
CA HIS A 208 -4.37 -18.83 5.65
C HIS A 208 -4.97 -20.09 5.05
N THR A 209 -4.28 -21.23 5.11
CA THR A 209 -4.79 -22.52 4.59
C THR A 209 -6.13 -22.88 5.23
N LYS A 210 -6.23 -22.79 6.56
CA LYS A 210 -7.50 -23.06 7.27
C LYS A 210 -8.64 -22.12 6.84
N MET A 211 -8.33 -20.85 6.59
CA MET A 211 -9.32 -19.89 6.11
C MET A 211 -9.77 -20.20 4.68
N VAL A 212 -8.85 -20.59 3.80
CA VAL A 212 -9.19 -21.02 2.43
C VAL A 212 -10.13 -22.23 2.46
N ASP A 213 -9.83 -23.22 3.31
CA ASP A 213 -10.68 -24.42 3.45
C ASP A 213 -12.07 -24.04 3.97
N ALA A 214 -12.13 -23.22 5.03
CA ALA A 214 -13.37 -22.78 5.65
C ALA A 214 -14.25 -21.91 4.74
N LEU A 215 -13.63 -21.14 3.84
CA LEU A 215 -14.31 -20.23 2.92
C LEU A 215 -14.49 -20.81 1.52
N SER A 216 -14.16 -22.08 1.28
CA SER A 216 -14.14 -22.71 -0.05
C SER A 216 -15.37 -22.41 -0.93
N MET A 217 -16.59 -22.44 -0.37
CA MET A 217 -17.83 -22.15 -1.10
C MET A 217 -18.10 -20.66 -1.38
N HIS A 218 -17.41 -19.75 -0.71
CA HIS A 218 -17.65 -18.29 -0.77
C HIS A 218 -16.43 -17.49 -1.20
N ARG A 219 -15.27 -18.14 -1.36
CA ARG A 219 -13.98 -17.52 -1.60
C ARG A 219 -14.01 -16.55 -2.78
N ASP A 220 -14.48 -17.01 -3.93
CA ASP A 220 -14.48 -16.21 -5.17
C ASP A 220 -15.45 -15.02 -5.07
N ARG A 221 -16.62 -15.24 -4.46
CA ARG A 221 -17.61 -14.18 -4.23
C ARG A 221 -17.07 -13.09 -3.30
N MET A 222 -16.27 -13.48 -2.32
CA MET A 222 -15.60 -12.56 -1.39
C MET A 222 -14.32 -11.94 -1.97
N ARG A 223 -13.85 -12.43 -3.14
CA ARG A 223 -12.52 -12.12 -3.70
C ARG A 223 -11.41 -12.38 -2.68
N TYR A 224 -11.53 -13.49 -1.95
CA TYR A 224 -10.64 -13.80 -0.83
C TYR A 224 -9.29 -14.34 -1.31
N ASP A 225 -8.23 -13.63 -0.95
CA ASP A 225 -6.84 -13.94 -1.28
C ASP A 225 -5.91 -13.86 -0.04
N ILE A 226 -4.61 -14.05 -0.29
CA ILE A 226 -3.56 -14.01 0.74
C ILE A 226 -3.47 -12.62 1.41
N PHE A 227 -3.70 -11.52 0.67
CA PHE A 227 -3.68 -10.16 1.20
C PHE A 227 -4.91 -9.86 2.06
N THR A 228 -6.07 -10.40 1.69
CA THR A 228 -7.31 -10.32 2.50
C THR A 228 -7.10 -10.96 3.87
N THR A 229 -6.33 -12.06 3.92
CA THR A 229 -5.95 -12.71 5.19
C THR A 229 -5.09 -11.79 6.04
N GLU A 230 -4.03 -11.22 5.47
CA GLU A 230 -3.12 -10.29 6.16
C GLU A 230 -3.88 -9.06 6.68
N HIS A 231 -4.65 -8.40 5.82
CA HIS A 231 -5.41 -7.22 6.19
C HIS A 231 -6.48 -7.52 7.24
N GLY A 232 -7.19 -8.65 7.11
CA GLY A 232 -8.17 -9.10 8.09
C GLY A 232 -7.56 -9.28 9.49
N LEU A 233 -6.40 -9.95 9.57
CA LEU A 233 -5.64 -10.08 10.81
C LEU A 233 -5.21 -8.70 11.35
N CYS A 234 -4.69 -7.82 10.49
CA CYS A 234 -4.30 -6.47 10.86
C CYS A 234 -5.46 -5.68 11.50
N LYS A 235 -6.68 -5.76 10.93
CA LYS A 235 -7.87 -5.11 11.50
C LYS A 235 -8.33 -5.77 12.81
N TYR A 236 -8.27 -7.10 12.93
CA TYR A 236 -8.58 -7.81 14.18
C TYR A 236 -7.70 -7.31 15.34
N SER A 237 -6.39 -7.16 15.11
CA SER A 237 -5.47 -6.64 16.12
C SER A 237 -5.81 -5.22 16.56
N LYS A 238 -6.27 -4.36 15.63
CA LYS A 238 -6.73 -2.99 15.94
C LYS A 238 -8.02 -3.00 16.76
N GLY A 239 -9.00 -3.84 16.40
CA GLY A 239 -10.30 -3.92 17.08
C GLY A 239 -10.22 -4.39 18.54
N LYS A 240 -9.21 -5.22 18.89
CA LYS A 240 -8.97 -5.66 20.27
C LYS A 240 -8.17 -4.67 21.15
N ASN A 241 -7.75 -3.53 20.60
CA ASN A 241 -7.09 -2.45 21.34
C ASN A 241 -8.07 -1.29 21.69
N VAL A 242 -9.35 -1.44 21.37
CA VAL A 242 -10.45 -0.55 21.75
C VAL A 242 -11.23 -1.24 22.86
#